data_AF-A0A3N0I403-F1
#
_entry.id   AF-A0A3N0I403-F1
#
_cell.length_a   1.000
_cell.length_b   1.000
_cell.length_c   1.000
_cell.angle_alpha   90.00
_cell.angle_beta   90.00
_cell.angle_gamma   90.00
#
_symmetry.space_group_name_H-M   'P 1'
#
loop_
_entity.id
_entity.type
_entity.pdbx_description
1 polymer ?
#
loop_
_entity_poly.entity_id
_entity_poly.type
_entity_poly.pdbx_seq_one_letter_code
_entity_poly.pdbx_strand_id
1 'polypeptide(L)'
;MTAKKKTLEEMLQSTESMTDRELQQLITKAIKEKGTREPYKKQLSIINNINIEEHLKQMDMGHSCPKCGSTLIVSDGRRENGVQRLRCQDCGHRFTYFTGTILEKTKYSWDAWIEVIHLMFHNASVQMIKENLEADYLLFGITKQTILNWQNKTIEACRALGKPTLSGVVECDETVFHEAQKGSRELKDPIHPKETRKPRKRKTASKLGSLGPEWNNVMCAVDHSGHVVAKYVGVGAAKATDFNAYIAPHLSGVSYLCSDANGLYDKWCKRNNILHYVRPSNYVDVLAECKGDEPTIEKYYNEQRLDYILINGSFTMGYKQFSKIKKENSLSLARVNQFHDMIKADIRTGKRNVSSKNLDGWIAWECMRANWRADHGTLPSTREDAEQIFMKILETKKNIYVKDLQSREYDFSHTSAQYVANLERKTEQARRKKKSYKYYLTSEAFNENFNTREFLQNLPCSQLKELARKCGMHKFYGAKKGQTWHLMKEIEKQPDLQDAIASLVADWNVTQDEDSQ
;
A
#
# COMPACT_ATOMS: atom_id res chain seq x y z
N MET A 1 -7.89 45.92 36.84
CA MET A 1 -7.27 46.65 35.71
C MET A 1 -8.25 46.64 34.55
N THR A 2 -8.87 47.77 34.23
CA THR A 2 -9.75 47.93 33.08
C THR A 2 -8.89 47.97 31.81
N ALA A 3 -9.02 46.97 30.93
CA ALA A 3 -8.30 46.94 29.66
C ALA A 3 -8.65 48.20 28.85
N LYS A 4 -7.64 49.03 28.54
CA LYS A 4 -7.80 50.25 27.74
C LYS A 4 -8.30 49.84 26.35
N LYS A 5 -9.47 50.33 25.95
CA LYS A 5 -10.06 50.04 24.63
C LYS A 5 -9.21 50.73 23.57
N LYS A 6 -8.57 49.96 22.67
CA LYS A 6 -7.82 50.50 21.54
C LYS A 6 -8.75 51.32 20.63
N THR A 7 -8.26 52.42 20.07
CA THR A 7 -9.01 53.22 19.10
C THR A 7 -9.08 52.50 17.74
N LEU A 8 -10.03 52.90 16.88
CA LEU A 8 -10.14 52.30 15.54
C LEU A 8 -8.90 52.58 14.68
N GLU A 9 -8.31 53.76 14.80
CA GLU A 9 -7.06 54.12 14.10
C GLU A 9 -5.89 53.27 14.58
N GLU A 10 -5.74 53.07 15.90
CA GLU A 10 -4.71 52.17 16.46
C GLU A 10 -4.90 50.74 15.95
N MET A 11 -6.15 50.28 15.81
CA MET A 11 -6.43 48.97 15.24
C MET A 11 -6.07 48.90 13.75
N LEU A 12 -6.43 49.90 12.95
CA LEU A 12 -6.13 49.93 11.51
C LEU A 12 -4.63 50.02 11.25
N GLN A 13 -3.90 50.88 11.96
CA GLN A 13 -2.43 50.95 11.85
C GLN A 13 -1.76 49.62 12.20
N SER A 14 -2.29 48.89 13.18
CA SER A 14 -1.74 47.57 13.53
C SER A 14 -1.92 46.52 12.43
N THR A 15 -2.87 46.71 11.50
CA THR A 15 -3.10 45.74 10.41
C THR A 15 -1.97 45.71 9.38
N GLU A 16 -1.21 46.80 9.22
CA GLU A 16 -0.07 46.85 8.29
C GLU A 16 1.09 45.94 8.72
N SER A 17 1.21 45.69 10.03
CA SER A 17 2.21 44.79 10.61
C SER A 17 1.72 43.36 10.81
N MET A 18 0.43 43.09 10.59
CA MET A 18 -0.15 41.75 10.79
C MET A 18 0.19 40.84 9.63
N THR A 19 0.45 39.57 9.94
CA THR A 19 0.47 38.50 8.96
C THR A 19 -0.94 38.27 8.39
N ASP A 20 -1.03 37.71 7.17
CA ASP A 20 -2.32 37.32 6.57
C ASP A 20 -3.16 36.45 7.52
N ARG A 21 -2.49 35.60 8.30
CA ARG A 21 -3.11 34.75 9.33
C ARG A 21 -3.72 35.56 10.47
N GLU A 22 -3.00 36.51 11.04
CA GLU A 22 -3.49 37.36 12.13
C GLU A 22 -4.65 38.24 11.66
N LEU A 23 -4.56 38.75 10.42
CA LEU A 23 -5.65 39.49 9.80
C LEU A 23 -6.89 38.61 9.63
N GLN A 24 -6.72 37.36 9.16
CA GLN A 24 -7.81 36.41 9.01
C GLN A 24 -8.45 36.02 10.35
N GLN A 25 -7.64 35.85 11.42
CA GLN A 25 -8.12 35.62 12.78
C GLN A 25 -8.92 36.82 13.30
N LEU A 26 -8.42 38.03 13.10
CA LEU A 26 -9.10 39.27 13.48
C LEU A 26 -10.46 39.39 12.80
N ILE A 27 -10.50 39.19 11.47
CA ILE A 27 -11.73 39.21 10.67
C ILE A 27 -12.71 38.14 11.18
N THR A 28 -12.24 36.91 11.37
CA THR A 28 -13.09 35.78 11.80
C THR A 28 -13.65 36.02 13.21
N LYS A 29 -12.84 36.56 14.13
CA LYS A 29 -13.27 36.95 15.48
C LYS A 29 -14.30 38.07 15.44
N ALA A 30 -14.05 39.13 14.67
CA ALA A 30 -14.94 40.28 14.54
C ALA A 30 -16.32 39.89 13.95
N ILE A 31 -16.32 39.02 12.94
CA ILE A 31 -17.53 38.47 12.33
C ILE A 31 -18.36 37.68 13.36
N LYS A 32 -17.70 36.89 14.21
CA LYS A 32 -18.37 36.03 15.20
C LYS A 32 -18.92 36.82 16.39
N GLU A 33 -18.16 37.76 16.94
CA GLU A 33 -18.57 38.59 18.10
C GLU A 33 -19.75 39.51 17.77
N LYS A 34 -19.89 39.93 16.50
CA LYS A 34 -21.04 40.73 16.04
C LYS A 34 -22.31 39.90 15.80
N GLY A 35 -22.30 38.62 16.15
CA GLY A 35 -23.41 37.68 15.96
C GLY A 35 -23.51 37.20 14.52
N THR A 36 -23.75 35.90 14.35
CA THR A 36 -23.87 35.19 13.07
C THR A 36 -25.00 35.76 12.19
N ARG A 37 -24.78 36.88 11.52
CA ARG A 37 -25.60 37.31 10.39
C ARG A 37 -25.04 36.64 9.13
N GLU A 38 -25.90 35.97 8.35
CA GLU A 38 -25.56 35.36 7.04
C GLU A 38 -24.67 36.22 6.12
N PRO A 39 -24.80 37.56 6.05
CA PRO A 39 -23.88 38.40 5.28
C PRO A 39 -22.40 38.21 5.63
N TYR A 40 -22.04 38.02 6.90
CA TYR A 40 -20.64 37.90 7.29
C TYR A 40 -20.03 36.52 6.95
N LYS A 41 -20.82 35.45 7.00
CA LYS A 41 -20.37 34.12 6.52
C LYS A 41 -20.08 34.14 5.03
N LYS A 42 -20.92 34.84 4.25
CA LYS A 42 -20.71 35.02 2.81
C LYS A 42 -19.40 35.80 2.55
N GLN A 43 -19.16 36.87 3.30
CA GLN A 43 -17.91 37.65 3.22
C GLN A 43 -16.66 36.82 3.55
N LEU A 44 -16.67 36.05 4.65
CA LEU A 44 -15.54 35.19 5.01
C LEU A 44 -15.26 34.13 3.94
N SER A 45 -16.30 33.53 3.37
CA SER A 45 -16.13 32.58 2.27
C SER A 45 -15.53 33.23 1.01
N ILE A 46 -15.87 34.49 0.73
CA ILE A 46 -15.31 35.24 -0.40
C ILE A 46 -13.81 35.49 -0.16
N ILE A 47 -13.44 35.96 1.04
CA ILE A 47 -12.04 36.21 1.43
C ILE A 47 -11.21 34.93 1.30
N ASN A 48 -11.69 33.81 1.87
CA ASN A 48 -11.01 32.52 1.77
C ASN A 48 -10.81 32.08 0.32
N ASN A 49 -11.82 32.26 -0.53
CA ASN A 49 -11.75 31.87 -1.93
C ASN A 49 -10.78 32.74 -2.74
N ILE A 50 -10.71 34.04 -2.45
CA ILE A 50 -9.75 34.95 -3.11
C ILE A 50 -8.32 34.57 -2.73
N ASN A 51 -8.05 34.37 -1.43
CA ASN A 51 -6.74 33.95 -0.95
C ASN A 51 -6.31 32.60 -1.58
N ILE A 52 -7.20 31.61 -1.63
CA ILE A 52 -6.88 30.33 -2.29
C ILE A 52 -6.67 30.53 -3.80
N GLU A 53 -7.49 31.37 -4.47
CA GLU A 53 -7.31 31.67 -5.89
C GLU A 53 -5.94 32.29 -6.17
N GLU A 54 -5.42 33.14 -5.30
CA GLU A 54 -4.09 33.74 -5.41
C GLU A 54 -2.98 32.68 -5.34
N HIS A 55 -3.03 31.78 -4.34
CA HIS A 55 -2.08 30.67 -4.24
C HIS A 55 -2.16 29.77 -5.49
N LEU A 56 -3.36 29.44 -5.95
CA LEU A 56 -3.55 28.63 -7.16
C LEU A 56 -2.99 29.33 -8.41
N LYS A 57 -3.11 30.65 -8.53
CA LYS A 57 -2.49 31.42 -9.63
C LYS A 57 -0.97 31.40 -9.56
N GLN A 58 -0.39 31.52 -8.37
CA GLN A 58 1.06 31.44 -8.18
C GLN A 58 1.60 30.05 -8.57
N MET A 59 0.80 29.00 -8.37
CA MET A 59 1.06 27.65 -8.86
C MET A 59 0.77 27.44 -10.36
N ASP A 60 0.53 28.52 -11.12
CA ASP A 60 0.14 28.48 -12.54
C ASP A 60 -1.10 27.59 -12.81
N MET A 61 -2.00 27.42 -11.85
CA MET A 61 -3.21 26.63 -12.09
C MET A 61 -4.16 27.36 -13.04
N GLY A 62 -4.97 26.60 -13.77
CA GLY A 62 -5.96 27.18 -14.69
C GLY A 62 -5.41 27.67 -16.04
N HIS A 63 -4.12 27.45 -16.35
CA HIS A 63 -3.51 27.76 -17.65
C HIS A 63 -4.03 26.89 -18.81
N SER A 64 -4.67 25.77 -18.52
CA SER A 64 -5.15 24.79 -19.51
C SER A 64 -6.61 24.40 -19.26
N CYS A 65 -7.35 24.24 -20.34
CA CYS A 65 -8.75 23.82 -20.30
C CYS A 65 -8.84 22.36 -19.84
N PRO A 66 -9.60 22.04 -18.78
CA PRO A 66 -9.74 20.66 -18.30
C PRO A 66 -10.53 19.75 -19.27
N LYS A 67 -11.21 20.32 -20.27
CA LYS A 67 -12.02 19.56 -21.23
C LYS A 67 -11.26 19.24 -22.53
N CYS A 68 -10.55 20.20 -23.11
CA CYS A 68 -9.89 20.05 -24.42
C CYS A 68 -8.37 20.28 -24.39
N GLY A 69 -7.77 20.62 -23.24
CA GLY A 69 -6.34 20.86 -23.12
C GLY A 69 -5.84 22.20 -23.66
N SER A 70 -6.70 22.99 -24.34
CA SER A 70 -6.34 24.31 -24.89
C SER A 70 -5.81 25.27 -23.82
N THR A 71 -4.80 26.05 -24.17
CA THR A 71 -4.20 27.11 -23.35
C THR A 71 -4.82 28.49 -23.62
N LEU A 72 -5.78 28.59 -24.56
CA LEU A 72 -6.48 29.84 -24.88
C LEU A 72 -7.59 30.12 -23.86
N ILE A 73 -7.20 30.61 -22.69
CA ILE A 73 -8.08 30.83 -21.54
C ILE A 73 -8.27 32.33 -21.29
N VAL A 74 -9.53 32.74 -21.11
CA VAL A 74 -9.89 34.12 -20.71
C VAL A 74 -10.70 34.14 -19.43
N SER A 75 -10.71 35.29 -18.75
CA SER A 75 -11.61 35.56 -17.63
C SER A 75 -13.06 35.77 -18.11
N ASP A 76 -14.04 35.20 -17.40
CA ASP A 76 -15.48 35.22 -17.72
C ASP A 76 -16.32 35.69 -16.51
N GLY A 77 -15.85 36.77 -15.87
CA GLY A 77 -16.44 37.35 -14.67
C GLY A 77 -16.17 36.56 -13.37
N ARG A 78 -16.68 37.05 -12.24
CA ARG A 78 -16.58 36.38 -10.93
C ARG A 78 -17.92 35.79 -10.49
N ARG A 79 -17.87 34.69 -9.74
CA ARG A 79 -19.03 34.09 -9.08
C ARG A 79 -19.39 34.90 -7.83
N GLU A 80 -20.61 34.71 -7.31
CA GLU A 80 -21.06 35.36 -6.07
C GLU A 80 -20.17 35.08 -4.84
N ASN A 81 -19.43 33.97 -4.87
CA ASN A 81 -18.50 33.56 -3.82
C ASN A 81 -17.07 34.08 -4.05
N GLY A 82 -16.89 35.05 -4.95
CA GLY A 82 -15.61 35.72 -5.23
C GLY A 82 -14.74 35.03 -6.28
N VAL A 83 -14.97 33.73 -6.57
CA VAL A 83 -14.10 32.95 -7.44
C VAL A 83 -14.18 33.42 -8.90
N GLN A 84 -13.02 33.65 -9.52
CA GLN A 84 -12.85 33.95 -10.94
C GLN A 84 -13.32 32.78 -11.79
N ARG A 85 -14.23 33.06 -12.71
CA ARG A 85 -14.63 32.13 -13.77
C ARG A 85 -13.67 32.29 -14.93
N LEU A 86 -13.25 31.17 -15.48
CA LEU A 86 -12.43 31.06 -16.67
C LEU A 86 -13.26 30.45 -17.79
N ARG A 87 -12.99 30.84 -19.03
CA ARG A 87 -13.62 30.29 -20.24
C ARG A 87 -12.53 29.95 -21.26
N CYS A 88 -12.58 28.73 -21.78
CA CYS A 88 -11.77 28.32 -22.91
C CYS A 88 -12.35 28.90 -24.20
N GLN A 89 -11.50 29.53 -25.01
CA GLN A 89 -11.91 30.11 -26.30
C GLN A 89 -12.20 29.04 -27.36
N ASP A 90 -11.48 27.91 -27.33
CA ASP A 90 -11.67 26.87 -28.34
C ASP A 90 -12.96 26.08 -28.16
N CYS A 91 -13.22 25.56 -26.96
CA CYS A 91 -14.37 24.69 -26.70
C CYS A 91 -15.52 25.37 -25.93
N GLY A 92 -15.35 26.63 -25.53
CA GLY A 92 -16.34 27.39 -24.75
C GLY A 92 -16.53 26.90 -23.31
N HIS A 93 -15.80 25.88 -22.86
CA HIS A 93 -15.97 25.30 -21.53
C HIS A 93 -15.59 26.31 -20.43
N ARG A 94 -16.42 26.38 -19.38
CA ARG A 94 -16.24 27.28 -18.24
C ARG A 94 -15.77 26.50 -17.02
N PHE A 95 -14.71 26.99 -16.38
CA PHE A 95 -14.08 26.38 -15.21
C PHE A 95 -13.54 27.45 -14.25
N THR A 96 -12.84 27.05 -13.19
CA THR A 96 -12.16 27.95 -12.25
C THR A 96 -10.79 27.38 -11.91
N TYR A 97 -9.96 28.16 -11.22
CA TYR A 97 -8.67 27.69 -10.68
C TYR A 97 -8.80 26.44 -9.78
N PHE A 98 -9.96 26.26 -9.15
CA PHE A 98 -10.26 25.13 -8.25
C PHE A 98 -10.67 23.86 -8.99
N THR A 99 -11.01 23.95 -10.28
CA THR A 99 -11.57 22.84 -11.04
C THR A 99 -10.60 21.67 -11.08
N GLY A 100 -11.09 20.49 -10.71
CA GLY A 100 -10.27 19.28 -10.66
C GLY A 100 -9.46 19.13 -9.37
N THR A 101 -9.48 20.08 -8.43
CA THR A 101 -8.70 19.95 -7.19
C THR A 101 -9.53 19.42 -6.02
N ILE A 102 -8.88 18.97 -4.94
CA ILE A 102 -9.56 18.61 -3.68
C ILE A 102 -10.25 19.80 -2.99
N LEU A 103 -9.89 21.03 -3.39
CA LEU A 103 -10.43 22.30 -2.92
C LEU A 103 -11.73 22.71 -3.63
N GLU A 104 -12.20 21.94 -4.61
CA GLU A 104 -13.42 22.30 -5.32
C GLU A 104 -14.61 22.43 -4.33
N LYS A 105 -15.25 23.60 -4.33
CA LYS A 105 -16.34 23.99 -3.41
C LYS A 105 -15.94 24.03 -1.92
N THR A 106 -14.64 24.20 -1.63
CA THR A 106 -14.21 24.51 -0.26
C THR A 106 -14.82 25.82 0.24
N LYS A 107 -15.01 25.91 1.55
CA LYS A 107 -15.40 27.13 2.27
C LYS A 107 -14.33 27.56 3.28
N TYR A 108 -13.28 26.77 3.37
CA TYR A 108 -12.22 26.86 4.36
C TYR A 108 -10.96 27.39 3.70
N SER A 109 -10.14 28.08 4.48
CA SER A 109 -8.93 28.73 3.98
C SER A 109 -7.80 27.76 3.65
N TRP A 110 -6.82 28.29 2.93
CA TRP A 110 -5.57 27.63 2.60
C TRP A 110 -4.85 27.11 3.87
N ASP A 111 -4.65 27.98 4.85
CA ASP A 111 -3.97 27.60 6.10
C ASP A 111 -4.68 26.50 6.89
N ALA A 112 -6.01 26.44 6.86
CA ALA A 112 -6.75 25.39 7.55
C ALA A 112 -6.48 24.01 6.93
N TRP A 113 -6.29 23.94 5.61
CA TRP A 113 -5.89 22.70 4.93
C TRP A 113 -4.45 22.31 5.27
N ILE A 114 -3.53 23.28 5.28
CA ILE A 114 -2.14 23.08 5.70
C ILE A 114 -2.10 22.54 7.12
N GLU A 115 -2.86 23.13 8.05
CA GLU A 115 -2.88 22.69 9.45
C GLU A 115 -3.36 21.25 9.59
N VAL A 116 -4.40 20.85 8.85
CA VAL A 116 -4.87 19.46 8.88
C VAL A 116 -3.78 18.50 8.41
N ILE A 117 -3.05 18.84 7.35
CA ILE A 117 -1.96 18.02 6.82
C ILE A 117 -0.77 17.98 7.79
N HIS A 118 -0.39 19.13 8.35
CA HIS A 118 0.64 19.27 9.36
C HIS A 118 0.33 18.38 10.58
N LEU A 119 -0.88 18.47 11.13
CA LEU A 119 -1.30 17.64 12.27
C LEU A 119 -1.45 16.15 11.90
N MET A 120 -1.68 15.82 10.63
CA MET A 120 -1.61 14.44 10.15
C MET A 120 -0.19 13.87 10.21
N PHE A 121 0.86 14.66 9.94
CA PHE A 121 2.25 14.20 10.11
C PHE A 121 2.54 13.80 11.55
N HIS A 122 1.99 14.56 12.50
CA HIS A 122 2.14 14.33 13.94
C HIS A 122 1.17 13.29 14.50
N ASN A 123 0.43 12.57 13.65
CA ASN A 123 -0.55 11.56 14.06
C ASN A 123 -1.60 12.09 15.05
N ALA A 124 -1.95 13.37 14.95
CA ALA A 124 -2.94 13.99 15.80
C ALA A 124 -4.31 13.32 15.65
N SER A 125 -5.01 13.16 16.77
CA SER A 125 -6.37 12.63 16.73
C SER A 125 -7.34 13.60 16.05
N VAL A 126 -8.42 13.09 15.47
CA VAL A 126 -9.49 13.93 14.89
C VAL A 126 -10.04 14.94 15.90
N GLN A 127 -10.07 14.58 17.20
CA GLN A 127 -10.49 15.48 18.27
C GLN A 127 -9.48 16.62 18.45
N MET A 128 -8.18 16.30 18.50
CA MET A 128 -7.12 17.30 18.63
C MET A 128 -7.06 18.24 17.42
N ILE A 129 -7.23 17.72 16.21
CA ILE A 129 -7.33 18.53 14.99
C ILE A 129 -8.51 19.49 15.08
N LYS A 130 -9.68 19.00 15.55
CA LYS A 130 -10.86 19.83 15.75
C LYS A 130 -10.56 20.97 16.73
N GLU A 131 -10.00 20.65 17.89
CA GLU A 131 -9.67 21.63 18.93
C GLU A 131 -8.67 22.69 18.44
N ASN A 132 -7.63 22.28 17.71
CA ASN A 132 -6.68 23.23 17.10
C ASN A 132 -7.36 24.14 16.06
N LEU A 133 -8.19 23.58 15.18
CA LEU A 133 -8.93 24.38 14.20
C LEU A 133 -9.95 25.33 14.85
N GLU A 134 -10.53 24.96 15.99
CA GLU A 134 -11.44 25.82 16.74
C GLU A 134 -10.70 26.95 17.49
N ALA A 135 -9.55 26.63 18.09
CA ALA A 135 -8.74 27.59 18.84
C ALA A 135 -8.00 28.58 17.94
N ASP A 136 -7.25 28.06 16.96
CA ASP A 136 -6.27 28.84 16.20
C ASP A 136 -6.83 29.34 14.88
N TYR A 137 -7.84 28.66 14.33
CA TYR A 137 -8.47 29.01 13.06
C TYR A 137 -9.92 29.47 13.23
N LEU A 138 -10.40 29.53 14.49
CA LEU A 138 -11.72 30.02 14.87
C LEU A 138 -12.88 29.29 14.16
N LEU A 139 -12.66 28.02 13.80
CA LEU A 139 -13.63 27.18 13.08
C LEU A 139 -14.60 26.44 14.03
N PHE A 140 -15.23 27.14 14.98
CA PHE A 140 -16.11 26.59 16.05
C PHE A 140 -17.31 25.72 15.59
N GLY A 141 -17.61 25.68 14.29
CA GLY A 141 -18.67 24.85 13.70
C GLY A 141 -18.14 23.63 12.94
N ILE A 142 -16.82 23.40 12.93
CA ILE A 142 -16.24 22.28 12.18
C ILE A 142 -16.57 20.95 12.86
N THR A 143 -17.05 19.99 12.08
CA THR A 143 -17.43 18.69 12.61
C THR A 143 -16.28 17.69 12.47
N LYS A 144 -16.26 16.66 13.32
CA LYS A 144 -15.34 15.51 13.18
C LYS A 144 -15.46 14.85 11.81
N GLN A 145 -16.67 14.80 11.26
CA GLN A 145 -16.91 14.23 9.94
C GLN A 145 -16.25 15.05 8.84
N THR A 146 -16.26 16.39 8.93
CA THR A 146 -15.56 17.27 7.99
C THR A 146 -14.06 16.98 8.00
N ILE A 147 -13.45 16.88 9.18
CA ILE A 147 -12.01 16.57 9.32
C ILE A 147 -11.69 15.18 8.75
N LEU A 148 -12.50 14.16 9.08
CA LEU A 148 -12.34 12.81 8.51
C LEU A 148 -12.45 12.82 6.99
N ASN A 149 -13.37 13.63 6.43
CA ASN A 149 -13.50 13.76 4.98
C ASN A 149 -12.25 14.41 4.37
N TRP A 150 -11.63 15.38 5.04
CA TRP A 150 -10.39 16.00 4.55
C TRP A 150 -9.23 15.04 4.63
N GLN A 151 -9.05 14.33 5.75
CA GLN A 151 -8.04 13.28 5.87
C GLN A 151 -8.20 12.25 4.75
N ASN A 152 -9.43 11.75 4.52
CA ASN A 152 -9.69 10.79 3.46
C ASN A 152 -9.46 11.37 2.05
N LYS A 153 -9.77 12.64 1.80
CA LYS A 153 -9.44 13.33 0.54
C LYS A 153 -7.93 13.42 0.35
N THR A 154 -7.19 13.85 1.37
CA THR A 154 -5.73 13.98 1.33
C THR A 154 -5.06 12.64 1.00
N ILE A 155 -5.36 11.59 1.77
CA ILE A 155 -4.73 10.27 1.54
C ILE A 155 -5.13 9.66 0.19
N GLU A 156 -6.37 9.91 -0.27
CA GLU A 156 -6.81 9.43 -1.59
C GLU A 156 -6.14 10.22 -2.72
N ALA A 157 -5.85 11.50 -2.51
CA ALA A 157 -5.09 12.32 -3.45
C ALA A 157 -3.63 11.89 -3.54
N CYS A 158 -3.03 11.47 -2.41
CA CYS A 158 -1.68 10.91 -2.40
C CYS A 158 -1.51 9.71 -3.36
N ARG A 159 -2.59 8.96 -3.65
CA ARG A 159 -2.56 7.84 -4.61
C ARG A 159 -2.28 8.29 -6.05
N ALA A 160 -2.50 9.57 -6.36
CA ALA A 160 -2.28 10.16 -7.67
C ALA A 160 -0.95 10.91 -7.78
N LEU A 161 -0.18 11.02 -6.69
CA LEU A 161 1.17 11.55 -6.75
C LEU A 161 2.05 10.64 -7.60
N GLY A 162 2.99 11.25 -8.32
CA GLY A 162 4.03 10.52 -9.03
C GLY A 162 4.79 9.62 -8.06
N LYS A 163 5.02 8.38 -8.47
CA LYS A 163 5.82 7.43 -7.69
C LYS A 163 7.25 7.43 -8.23
N PRO A 164 8.26 7.25 -7.36
CA PRO A 164 9.64 7.20 -7.80
C PRO A 164 9.91 5.97 -8.68
N THR A 165 11.01 6.03 -9.41
CA THR A 165 11.60 4.84 -10.05
C THR A 165 12.66 4.29 -9.12
N LEU A 166 12.54 3.01 -8.77
CA LEU A 166 13.47 2.28 -7.91
C LEU A 166 14.55 1.64 -8.78
N SER A 167 15.81 1.76 -8.35
CA SER A 167 16.98 1.31 -9.11
C SER A 167 18.08 0.72 -8.24
N GLY A 168 19.08 0.08 -8.87
CA GLY A 168 20.18 -0.55 -8.15
C GLY A 168 19.73 -1.78 -7.37
N VAL A 169 19.96 -1.80 -6.06
CA VAL A 169 19.46 -2.88 -5.20
C VAL A 169 18.07 -2.52 -4.69
N VAL A 170 17.10 -3.38 -4.98
CA VAL A 170 15.70 -3.19 -4.59
C VAL A 170 15.27 -4.35 -3.70
N GLU A 171 14.82 -4.02 -2.49
CA GLU A 171 14.26 -4.95 -1.51
C GLU A 171 12.73 -4.99 -1.65
N CYS A 172 12.17 -6.17 -1.90
CA CYS A 172 10.75 -6.42 -2.06
C CYS A 172 10.27 -7.42 -1.01
N ASP A 173 9.16 -7.11 -0.36
CA ASP A 173 8.51 -7.99 0.60
C ASP A 173 7.05 -7.54 0.78
N GLU A 174 6.24 -8.41 1.37
CA GLU A 174 4.85 -8.12 1.69
C GLU A 174 4.66 -7.86 3.19
N THR A 175 3.73 -6.97 3.49
CA THR A 175 3.18 -6.87 4.83
C THR A 175 1.68 -6.97 4.81
N VAL A 176 1.14 -7.60 5.85
CA VAL A 176 -0.30 -7.80 5.99
C VAL A 176 -0.88 -6.93 7.11
N PHE A 177 -2.12 -6.49 6.94
CA PHE A 177 -2.90 -5.83 7.99
C PHE A 177 -4.19 -6.60 8.20
N HIS A 178 -4.55 -6.84 9.45
CA HIS A 178 -5.80 -7.54 9.73
C HIS A 178 -6.98 -6.75 9.18
N GLU A 179 -7.85 -7.42 8.41
CA GLU A 179 -9.02 -6.82 7.78
C GLU A 179 -9.88 -6.09 8.83
N ALA A 180 -10.11 -4.81 8.61
CA ALA A 180 -10.87 -3.98 9.51
C ALA A 180 -11.82 -3.10 8.70
N GLN A 181 -13.09 -3.16 9.04
CA GLN A 181 -14.15 -2.33 8.46
C GLN A 181 -14.45 -1.17 9.40
N LYS A 182 -13.38 -0.49 9.85
CA LYS A 182 -13.46 0.56 10.87
C LYS A 182 -14.42 1.66 10.41
N GLY A 183 -15.34 2.02 11.29
CA GLY A 183 -16.38 3.01 11.02
C GLY A 183 -17.63 2.45 10.32
N SER A 184 -17.68 1.15 10.02
CA SER A 184 -18.90 0.49 9.55
C SER A 184 -19.80 0.08 10.70
N ARG A 185 -21.12 0.17 10.50
CA ARG A 185 -22.13 -0.34 11.44
C ARG A 185 -22.46 -1.82 11.16
N GLU A 186 -22.30 -2.24 9.91
CA GLU A 186 -22.50 -3.61 9.45
C GLU A 186 -21.17 -4.14 8.91
N LEU A 187 -20.68 -5.25 9.46
CA LEU A 187 -19.37 -5.80 9.11
C LEU A 187 -19.58 -7.03 8.23
N LYS A 188 -19.10 -7.00 6.98
CA LYS A 188 -19.11 -8.17 6.08
C LYS A 188 -18.09 -9.21 6.56
N ASP A 189 -18.37 -10.51 6.47
CA ASP A 189 -17.36 -11.53 6.74
C ASP A 189 -16.40 -11.65 5.53
N PRO A 190 -15.08 -11.43 5.68
CA PRO A 190 -14.16 -11.52 4.53
C PRO A 190 -14.02 -12.96 3.99
N ILE A 191 -14.30 -13.99 4.80
CA ILE A 191 -14.26 -15.40 4.38
C ILE A 191 -15.55 -15.76 3.63
N HIS A 192 -16.68 -15.26 4.11
CA HIS A 192 -17.99 -15.44 3.48
C HIS A 192 -18.64 -14.06 3.22
N PRO A 193 -18.28 -13.35 2.12
CA PRO A 193 -18.69 -11.96 1.86
C PRO A 193 -20.20 -11.69 1.81
N LYS A 194 -21.02 -12.72 1.68
CA LYS A 194 -22.49 -12.64 1.70
C LYS A 194 -23.07 -12.59 3.11
N GLU A 195 -22.24 -12.87 4.12
CA GLU A 195 -22.63 -12.92 5.52
C GLU A 195 -22.11 -11.71 6.29
N THR A 196 -22.70 -11.47 7.46
CA THR A 196 -22.21 -10.47 8.41
C THR A 196 -21.44 -11.15 9.54
N ARG A 197 -20.47 -10.43 10.10
CA ARG A 197 -19.68 -10.90 11.24
C ARG A 197 -19.77 -9.97 12.44
N LYS A 198 -19.54 -10.53 13.62
CA LYS A 198 -19.39 -9.74 14.84
C LYS A 198 -18.07 -8.96 14.86
N PRO A 199 -17.99 -7.85 15.62
CA PRO A 199 -16.73 -7.20 15.90
C PRO A 199 -15.72 -8.17 16.55
N ARG A 200 -14.45 -8.06 16.17
CA ARG A 200 -13.36 -8.91 16.71
C ARG A 200 -12.37 -8.09 17.52
N LYS A 201 -11.83 -8.68 18.60
CA LYS A 201 -10.70 -8.08 19.32
C LYS A 201 -9.44 -8.19 18.46
N ARG A 202 -8.53 -7.22 18.57
CA ARG A 202 -7.33 -7.17 17.71
C ARG A 202 -6.38 -8.35 17.88
N LYS A 203 -6.35 -8.94 19.08
CA LYS A 203 -5.49 -10.08 19.40
C LYS A 203 -6.10 -11.43 18.99
N THR A 204 -7.31 -11.43 18.43
CA THR A 204 -7.96 -12.66 17.98
C THR A 204 -7.22 -13.16 16.74
N ALA A 205 -6.77 -14.42 16.78
CA ALA A 205 -6.16 -15.08 15.65
C ALA A 205 -7.15 -15.22 14.49
N SER A 206 -6.63 -15.17 13.26
CA SER A 206 -7.40 -15.47 12.04
C SER A 206 -7.89 -16.92 12.05
N LYS A 207 -9.10 -17.15 11.55
CA LYS A 207 -9.68 -18.49 11.36
C LYS A 207 -8.90 -19.31 10.35
N LEU A 208 -8.35 -18.70 9.30
CA LEU A 208 -7.70 -19.40 8.18
C LEU A 208 -6.19 -19.13 8.04
N GLY A 209 -5.55 -18.64 9.11
CA GLY A 209 -4.12 -18.31 9.10
C GLY A 209 -3.77 -17.02 8.34
N SER A 210 -2.48 -16.80 8.13
CA SER A 210 -1.89 -15.56 7.60
C SER A 210 -2.19 -15.27 6.12
N LEU A 211 -2.63 -16.27 5.36
CA LEU A 211 -2.94 -16.15 3.93
C LEU A 211 -4.44 -16.05 3.64
N GLY A 212 -5.26 -16.00 4.69
CA GLY A 212 -6.71 -15.94 4.57
C GLY A 212 -7.24 -14.55 4.19
N PRO A 213 -8.50 -14.47 3.73
CA PRO A 213 -9.17 -13.20 3.40
C PRO A 213 -9.26 -12.21 4.59
N GLU A 214 -8.99 -12.68 5.81
CA GLU A 214 -8.93 -11.87 7.02
C GLU A 214 -7.73 -10.93 7.09
N TRP A 215 -6.84 -10.97 6.11
CA TRP A 215 -5.63 -10.16 6.01
C TRP A 215 -5.63 -9.36 4.71
N ASN A 216 -5.48 -8.04 4.82
CA ASN A 216 -5.17 -7.12 3.72
C ASN A 216 -3.68 -7.20 3.40
N ASN A 217 -3.31 -7.52 2.18
CA ASN A 217 -1.93 -7.62 1.72
C ASN A 217 -1.46 -6.32 1.08
N VAL A 218 -0.28 -5.86 1.49
CA VAL A 218 0.40 -4.70 0.95
C VAL A 218 1.76 -5.16 0.45
N MET A 219 1.99 -5.03 -0.86
CA MET A 219 3.31 -5.23 -1.46
C MET A 219 4.14 -3.97 -1.26
N CYS A 220 5.40 -4.14 -0.88
CA CYS A 220 6.35 -3.06 -0.69
C CYS A 220 7.63 -3.33 -1.49
N ALA A 221 8.20 -2.28 -2.05
CA ALA A 221 9.52 -2.28 -2.65
C ALA A 221 10.28 -1.02 -2.19
N VAL A 222 11.53 -1.20 -1.81
CA VAL A 222 12.41 -0.14 -1.31
C VAL A 222 13.77 -0.26 -1.97
N ASP A 223 14.30 0.82 -2.53
CA ASP A 223 15.68 0.81 -3.02
C ASP A 223 16.69 1.29 -1.96
N HIS A 224 17.98 1.17 -2.27
CA HIS A 224 19.04 1.59 -1.36
C HIS A 224 19.17 3.10 -1.17
N SER A 225 18.54 3.92 -2.02
CA SER A 225 18.43 5.37 -1.83
C SER A 225 17.32 5.74 -0.83
N GLY A 226 16.48 4.78 -0.45
CA GLY A 226 15.41 4.95 0.53
C GLY A 226 14.07 5.29 -0.11
N HIS A 227 13.97 5.32 -1.44
CA HIS A 227 12.71 5.48 -2.13
C HIS A 227 11.86 4.22 -2.02
N VAL A 228 10.56 4.42 -1.90
CA VAL A 228 9.56 3.38 -1.62
C VAL A 228 8.41 3.45 -2.62
N VAL A 229 8.02 2.26 -3.08
CA VAL A 229 6.73 2.03 -3.75
C VAL A 229 6.01 0.93 -2.99
N ALA A 230 4.81 1.23 -2.49
CA ALA A 230 3.95 0.21 -1.89
C ALA A 230 2.50 0.34 -2.33
N LYS A 231 1.79 -0.78 -2.27
CA LYS A 231 0.42 -0.89 -2.78
C LYS A 231 -0.40 -1.89 -1.98
N TYR A 232 -1.61 -1.50 -1.57
CA TYR A 232 -2.61 -2.46 -1.13
C TYR A 232 -3.16 -3.22 -2.35
N VAL A 233 -2.94 -4.53 -2.40
CA VAL A 233 -3.27 -5.37 -3.57
C VAL A 233 -4.59 -6.14 -3.39
N GLY A 234 -5.04 -6.34 -2.15
CA GLY A 234 -6.28 -7.05 -1.85
C GLY A 234 -6.16 -7.88 -0.58
N VAL A 235 -7.17 -8.69 -0.29
CA VAL A 235 -7.12 -9.63 0.83
C VAL A 235 -6.44 -10.95 0.47
N GLY A 236 -5.85 -11.65 1.44
CA GLY A 236 -5.22 -12.96 1.26
C GLY A 236 -3.80 -12.90 0.69
N ALA A 237 -3.40 -13.95 -0.01
CA ALA A 237 -2.06 -14.08 -0.60
C ALA A 237 -1.88 -13.13 -1.79
N ALA A 238 -0.68 -12.59 -1.94
CA ALA A 238 -0.25 -11.75 -3.05
C ALA A 238 0.02 -12.59 -4.31
N LYS A 239 -0.30 -12.05 -5.49
CA LYS A 239 -0.12 -12.74 -6.79
C LYS A 239 0.94 -12.07 -7.63
N ALA A 240 1.55 -12.84 -8.53
CA ALA A 240 2.48 -12.30 -9.52
C ALA A 240 1.85 -11.22 -10.43
N THR A 241 0.54 -11.29 -10.69
CA THR A 241 -0.18 -10.26 -11.43
C THR A 241 -0.17 -8.91 -10.72
N ASP A 242 -0.23 -8.90 -9.39
CA ASP A 242 -0.26 -7.67 -8.61
C ASP A 242 1.11 -7.01 -8.60
N PHE A 243 2.18 -7.81 -8.44
CA PHE A 243 3.55 -7.32 -8.53
C PHE A 243 3.82 -6.68 -9.88
N ASN A 244 3.43 -7.36 -10.97
CA ASN A 244 3.60 -6.86 -12.34
C ASN A 244 2.78 -5.59 -12.63
N ALA A 245 1.61 -5.45 -12.00
CA ALA A 245 0.74 -4.30 -12.21
C ALA A 245 1.15 -3.07 -11.40
N TYR A 246 1.68 -3.26 -10.18
CA TYR A 246 1.80 -2.18 -9.21
C TYR A 246 3.21 -1.87 -8.73
N ILE A 247 4.14 -2.82 -8.78
CA ILE A 247 5.52 -2.65 -8.32
C ILE A 247 6.48 -2.64 -9.51
N ALA A 248 6.43 -3.66 -10.37
CA ALA A 248 7.33 -3.81 -11.52
C ALA A 248 7.40 -2.58 -12.45
N PRO A 249 6.31 -1.82 -12.71
CA PRO A 249 6.39 -0.62 -13.56
C PRO A 249 7.29 0.49 -13.01
N HIS A 250 7.64 0.43 -11.73
CA HIS A 250 8.51 1.38 -11.05
C HIS A 250 9.94 0.87 -10.91
N LEU A 251 10.27 -0.29 -11.45
CA LEU A 251 11.62 -0.87 -11.38
C LEU A 251 12.38 -0.56 -12.67
N SER A 252 13.52 0.14 -12.56
CA SER A 252 14.39 0.42 -13.70
C SER A 252 15.86 0.40 -13.28
N GLY A 253 16.72 -0.21 -14.09
CA GLY A 253 18.15 -0.33 -13.75
C GLY A 253 18.40 -1.10 -12.45
N VAL A 254 17.61 -2.16 -12.21
CA VAL A 254 17.78 -3.03 -11.03
C VAL A 254 18.98 -3.95 -11.25
N SER A 255 19.91 -3.94 -10.30
CA SER A 255 21.07 -4.83 -10.26
C SER A 255 20.76 -6.11 -9.48
N TYR A 256 20.05 -5.96 -8.36
CA TYR A 256 19.64 -7.05 -7.50
C TYR A 256 18.21 -6.81 -7.02
N LEU A 257 17.37 -7.83 -7.13
CA LEU A 257 16.10 -7.89 -6.40
C LEU A 257 16.32 -8.74 -5.15
N CYS A 258 15.98 -8.22 -3.98
CA CYS A 258 16.08 -8.92 -2.70
C CYS A 258 14.68 -9.26 -2.21
N SER A 259 14.36 -10.54 -1.95
CA SER A 259 13.07 -10.93 -1.36
C SER A 259 13.17 -12.18 -0.49
N ASP A 260 12.03 -12.61 0.06
CA ASP A 260 11.87 -13.95 0.61
C ASP A 260 11.90 -15.03 -0.49
N ALA A 261 11.72 -16.31 -0.12
CA ALA A 261 11.71 -17.43 -1.06
C ALA A 261 10.36 -17.58 -1.80
N ASN A 262 9.53 -16.55 -1.85
CA ASN A 262 8.27 -16.59 -2.59
C ASN A 262 8.53 -16.63 -4.10
N GLY A 263 7.98 -17.66 -4.76
CA GLY A 263 8.21 -17.93 -6.17
C GLY A 263 7.72 -16.84 -7.13
N LEU A 264 6.93 -15.85 -6.67
CA LEU A 264 6.54 -14.72 -7.52
C LEU A 264 7.72 -13.83 -7.91
N TYR A 265 8.66 -13.61 -6.99
CA TYR A 265 9.83 -12.75 -7.22
C TYR A 265 10.84 -13.44 -8.14
N ASP A 266 11.11 -14.72 -7.89
CA ASP A 266 11.99 -15.53 -8.74
C ASP A 266 11.51 -15.56 -10.20
N LYS A 267 10.19 -15.73 -10.42
CA LYS A 267 9.62 -15.68 -11.77
C LYS A 267 9.85 -14.35 -12.48
N TRP A 268 9.75 -13.24 -11.75
CA TRP A 268 10.00 -11.92 -12.32
C TRP A 268 11.48 -11.72 -12.62
N CYS A 269 12.37 -12.12 -11.70
CA CYS A 269 13.82 -12.05 -11.88
C CYS A 269 14.29 -12.85 -13.10
N LYS A 270 13.84 -14.10 -13.25
CA LYS A 270 14.10 -14.95 -14.41
C LYS A 270 13.69 -14.29 -15.73
N ARG A 271 12.49 -13.71 -15.77
CA ARG A 271 11.95 -13.06 -16.97
C ARG A 271 12.73 -11.82 -17.39
N ASN A 272 13.29 -11.10 -16.43
CA ASN A 272 13.99 -9.84 -16.67
C ASN A 272 15.53 -9.97 -16.59
N ASN A 273 16.06 -11.20 -16.46
CA ASN A 273 17.49 -11.46 -16.32
C ASN A 273 18.14 -10.65 -15.18
N ILE A 274 17.44 -10.59 -14.03
CA ILE A 274 17.86 -9.88 -12.81
C ILE A 274 18.39 -10.88 -11.78
N LEU A 275 19.46 -10.52 -11.08
CA LEU A 275 19.99 -11.31 -9.97
C LEU A 275 19.02 -11.27 -8.79
N HIS A 276 18.67 -12.44 -8.26
CA HIS A 276 17.70 -12.56 -7.17
C HIS A 276 18.42 -12.97 -5.89
N TYR A 277 18.54 -12.05 -4.94
CA TYR A 277 18.93 -12.37 -3.58
C TYR A 277 17.71 -12.89 -2.81
N VAL A 278 17.82 -14.11 -2.30
CA VAL A 278 16.75 -14.80 -1.56
C VAL A 278 17.16 -14.94 -0.11
N ARG A 279 16.28 -14.52 0.79
CA ARG A 279 16.42 -14.75 2.24
C ARG A 279 15.25 -15.62 2.74
N PRO A 280 15.47 -16.92 2.99
CA PRO A 280 14.41 -17.81 3.47
C PRO A 280 13.76 -17.35 4.78
N SER A 281 12.48 -17.70 4.97
CA SER A 281 11.71 -17.30 6.16
C SER A 281 12.31 -17.76 7.51
N ASN A 282 12.95 -18.93 7.55
CA ASN A 282 13.60 -19.48 8.75
C ASN A 282 15.07 -19.08 8.91
N TYR A 283 15.56 -18.16 8.07
CA TYR A 283 16.97 -17.75 8.04
C TYR A 283 17.57 -17.42 9.40
N VAL A 284 16.84 -16.67 10.24
CA VAL A 284 17.35 -16.21 11.55
C VAL A 284 17.58 -17.40 12.50
N ASP A 285 16.63 -18.34 12.53
CA ASP A 285 16.71 -19.52 13.37
C ASP A 285 17.85 -20.45 12.89
N VAL A 286 17.93 -20.68 11.57
CA VAL A 286 18.99 -21.50 10.96
C VAL A 286 20.37 -20.88 11.18
N LEU A 287 20.51 -19.56 11.06
CA LEU A 287 21.78 -18.88 11.29
C LEU A 287 22.22 -19.00 12.76
N ALA A 288 21.28 -18.97 13.71
CA ALA A 288 21.59 -19.16 15.13
C ALA A 288 22.08 -20.60 15.42
N GLU A 289 21.53 -21.61 14.73
CA GLU A 289 22.00 -23.00 14.81
C GLU A 289 23.45 -23.17 14.35
N CYS A 290 23.90 -22.36 13.38
CA CYS A 290 25.26 -22.44 12.83
C CYS A 290 26.35 -22.04 13.84
N LYS A 291 26.02 -21.27 14.88
CA LYS A 291 26.96 -20.77 15.91
C LYS A 291 28.23 -20.06 15.36
N GLY A 292 28.19 -19.60 14.10
CA GLY A 292 29.34 -18.97 13.44
C GLY A 292 30.42 -19.94 12.97
N ASP A 293 30.17 -21.25 12.96
CA ASP A 293 31.09 -22.25 12.43
C ASP A 293 31.07 -22.24 10.89
N GLU A 294 32.20 -21.86 10.27
CA GLU A 294 32.30 -21.66 8.81
C GLU A 294 31.94 -22.92 8.00
N PRO A 295 32.41 -24.14 8.35
CA PRO A 295 31.98 -25.37 7.69
C PRO A 295 30.46 -25.61 7.77
N THR A 296 29.86 -25.39 8.94
CA THR A 296 28.40 -25.53 9.12
C THR A 296 27.63 -24.50 8.30
N ILE A 297 28.12 -23.25 8.23
CA ILE A 297 27.53 -22.20 7.41
C ILE A 297 27.58 -22.58 5.93
N GLU A 298 28.73 -23.03 5.43
CA GLU A 298 28.88 -23.44 4.03
C GLU A 298 27.99 -24.65 3.70
N LYS A 299 27.88 -25.62 4.60
CA LYS A 299 26.93 -26.73 4.49
C LYS A 299 25.49 -26.23 4.35
N TYR A 300 25.02 -25.39 5.28
CA TYR A 300 23.64 -24.89 5.27
C TYR A 300 23.34 -23.95 4.10
N TYR A 301 24.36 -23.23 3.62
CA TYR A 301 24.27 -22.46 2.39
C TYR A 301 24.04 -23.36 1.17
N ASN A 302 24.81 -24.44 1.03
CA ASN A 302 24.66 -25.40 -0.07
C ASN A 302 23.30 -26.14 -0.03
N GLU A 303 22.75 -26.33 1.18
CA GLU A 303 21.38 -26.83 1.40
C GLU A 303 20.28 -25.76 1.17
N GLN A 304 20.64 -24.53 0.78
CA GLN A 304 19.71 -23.39 0.59
C GLN A 304 18.88 -23.04 1.82
N ARG A 305 19.39 -23.34 3.01
CA ARG A 305 18.76 -23.00 4.31
C ARG A 305 19.15 -21.61 4.80
N LEU A 306 20.23 -21.05 4.26
CA LEU A 306 20.66 -19.67 4.47
C LEU A 306 20.29 -18.81 3.25
N ASP A 307 20.66 -17.53 3.29
CA ASP A 307 20.45 -16.64 2.16
C ASP A 307 21.39 -16.96 1.00
N TYR A 308 20.92 -16.74 -0.23
CA TYR A 308 21.64 -17.06 -1.46
C TYR A 308 21.28 -16.12 -2.61
N ILE A 309 21.97 -16.27 -3.74
CA ILE A 309 21.69 -15.52 -4.98
C ILE A 309 21.38 -16.52 -6.09
N LEU A 310 20.24 -16.33 -6.77
CA LEU A 310 19.89 -17.02 -8.00
C LEU A 310 20.33 -16.19 -9.21
N ILE A 311 21.01 -16.86 -10.14
CA ILE A 311 21.41 -16.31 -11.44
C ILE A 311 20.51 -16.96 -12.48
N ASN A 312 19.59 -16.20 -13.08
CA ASN A 312 18.57 -16.75 -13.98
C ASN A 312 17.81 -17.94 -13.36
N GLY A 313 17.54 -17.84 -12.06
CA GLY A 313 16.87 -18.89 -11.32
C GLY A 313 17.68 -20.11 -10.92
N SER A 314 18.98 -20.09 -11.23
CA SER A 314 19.89 -21.19 -10.92
C SER A 314 20.78 -20.82 -9.75
N PHE A 315 20.82 -21.70 -8.74
CA PHE A 315 21.77 -21.62 -7.63
C PHE A 315 23.10 -22.22 -8.08
N THR A 316 24.08 -21.37 -8.37
CA THR A 316 25.39 -21.77 -8.92
C THR A 316 26.58 -21.11 -8.22
N MET A 317 26.32 -20.14 -7.34
CA MET A 317 27.35 -19.36 -6.68
C MET A 317 27.88 -20.09 -5.45
N GLY A 318 29.20 -20.14 -5.25
CA GLY A 318 29.80 -20.68 -4.03
C GLY A 318 29.73 -19.69 -2.86
N TYR A 319 29.74 -20.22 -1.62
CA TYR A 319 29.54 -19.42 -0.41
C TYR A 319 30.50 -18.22 -0.27
N LYS A 320 31.80 -18.41 -0.55
CA LYS A 320 32.81 -17.33 -0.45
C LYS A 320 32.53 -16.17 -1.41
N GLN A 321 32.16 -16.49 -2.65
CA GLN A 321 31.79 -15.49 -3.65
C GLN A 321 30.50 -14.76 -3.26
N PHE A 322 29.50 -15.51 -2.81
CA PHE A 322 28.24 -14.98 -2.31
C PHE A 322 28.45 -14.01 -1.13
N SER A 323 29.24 -14.41 -0.13
CA SER A 323 29.52 -13.61 1.06
C SER A 323 30.17 -12.26 0.70
N LYS A 324 31.11 -12.29 -0.26
CA LYS A 324 31.74 -11.08 -0.81
C LYS A 324 30.71 -10.16 -1.48
N ILE A 325 29.91 -10.69 -2.42
CA ILE A 325 28.89 -9.91 -3.16
C ILE A 325 27.84 -9.33 -2.22
N LYS A 326 27.35 -10.13 -1.26
CA LYS A 326 26.39 -9.70 -0.24
C LYS A 326 26.91 -8.49 0.54
N LYS A 327 28.18 -8.54 0.98
CA LYS A 327 28.80 -7.46 1.75
C LYS A 327 29.03 -6.22 0.90
N GLU A 328 29.59 -6.36 -0.30
CA GLU A 328 29.89 -5.25 -1.21
C GLU A 328 28.63 -4.50 -1.63
N ASN A 329 27.53 -5.21 -1.88
CA ASN A 329 26.28 -4.62 -2.33
C ASN A 329 25.28 -4.37 -1.18
N SER A 330 25.64 -4.68 0.07
CA SER A 330 24.77 -4.56 1.25
C SER A 330 23.41 -5.26 1.07
N LEU A 331 23.40 -6.46 0.49
CA LEU A 331 22.17 -7.21 0.19
C LEU A 331 21.49 -7.69 1.48
N SER A 332 20.23 -7.34 1.64
CA SER A 332 19.42 -7.70 2.81
C SER A 332 17.93 -7.50 2.54
N LEU A 333 17.09 -7.69 3.56
CA LEU A 333 15.69 -7.23 3.58
C LEU A 333 15.47 -6.16 4.67
N ALA A 334 16.52 -5.48 5.13
CA ALA A 334 16.46 -4.61 6.30
C ALA A 334 15.64 -3.34 6.04
N ARG A 335 15.75 -2.73 4.85
CA ARG A 335 15.08 -1.46 4.52
C ARG A 335 13.58 -1.69 4.31
N VAL A 336 13.20 -2.76 3.60
CA VAL A 336 11.77 -3.08 3.43
C VAL A 336 11.12 -3.44 4.78
N ASN A 337 11.84 -4.14 5.66
CA ASN A 337 11.36 -4.42 7.02
C ASN A 337 11.25 -3.16 7.88
N GLN A 338 12.19 -2.21 7.76
CA GLN A 338 12.06 -0.91 8.43
C GLN A 338 10.81 -0.15 7.96
N PHE A 339 10.54 -0.17 6.65
CA PHE A 339 9.33 0.43 6.11
C PHE A 339 8.07 -0.30 6.63
N HIS A 340 8.07 -1.63 6.68
CA HIS A 340 7.00 -2.44 7.28
C HIS A 340 6.71 -2.04 8.72
N ASP A 341 7.73 -1.90 9.55
CA ASP A 341 7.57 -1.52 10.96
C ASP A 341 7.02 -0.11 11.09
N MET A 342 7.47 0.83 10.25
CA MET A 342 6.93 2.19 10.20
C MET A 342 5.42 2.19 9.90
N ILE A 343 4.99 1.52 8.81
CA ILE A 343 3.57 1.51 8.42
C ILE A 343 2.71 0.68 9.39
N LYS A 344 3.26 -0.36 10.02
CA LYS A 344 2.58 -1.12 11.08
C LYS A 344 2.40 -0.26 12.33
N ALA A 345 3.42 0.46 12.77
CA ALA A 345 3.35 1.34 13.93
C ALA A 345 2.29 2.44 13.70
N ASP A 346 2.30 3.04 12.52
CA ASP A 346 1.36 4.08 12.15
C ASP A 346 -0.08 3.57 12.07
N ILE A 347 -0.34 2.55 11.25
CA ILE A 347 -1.70 2.06 10.97
C ILE A 347 -2.26 1.27 12.15
N ARG A 348 -1.53 0.31 12.71
CA ARG A 348 -2.05 -0.59 13.76
C ARG A 348 -2.10 0.10 15.12
N THR A 349 -1.04 0.83 15.46
CA THR A 349 -0.90 1.45 16.79
C THR A 349 -1.45 2.86 16.79
N GLY A 350 -0.90 3.76 15.97
CA GLY A 350 -1.29 5.18 15.92
C GLY A 350 -2.75 5.36 15.53
N LYS A 351 -3.15 4.78 14.40
CA LYS A 351 -4.50 4.90 13.85
C LYS A 351 -5.45 3.85 14.37
N ARG A 352 -4.97 2.89 15.17
CA ARG A 352 -5.84 1.87 15.78
C ARG A 352 -6.56 1.03 14.72
N ASN A 353 -5.83 0.65 13.67
CA ASN A 353 -6.27 0.16 12.36
C ASN A 353 -7.08 1.19 11.57
N VAL A 354 -7.14 0.98 10.25
CA VAL A 354 -7.91 1.77 9.30
C VAL A 354 -8.95 0.90 8.60
N SER A 355 -9.91 1.52 7.93
CA SER A 355 -10.84 0.78 7.09
C SER A 355 -10.10 0.23 5.86
N SER A 356 -10.30 -1.06 5.52
CA SER A 356 -9.67 -1.71 4.36
C SER A 356 -9.91 -0.95 3.05
N LYS A 357 -11.10 -0.36 2.88
CA LYS A 357 -11.44 0.49 1.70
C LYS A 357 -10.61 1.78 1.58
N ASN A 358 -9.98 2.22 2.67
CA ASN A 358 -9.11 3.40 2.71
C ASN A 358 -7.63 3.03 2.91
N LEU A 359 -7.30 1.74 3.02
CA LEU A 359 -5.95 1.29 3.33
C LEU A 359 -4.97 1.74 2.24
N ASP A 360 -5.32 1.60 0.97
CA ASP A 360 -4.47 2.04 -0.15
C ASP A 360 -4.12 3.53 -0.11
N GLY A 361 -5.06 4.38 0.32
CA GLY A 361 -4.79 5.81 0.52
C GLY A 361 -3.79 6.05 1.65
N TRP A 362 -3.94 5.34 2.77
CA TRP A 362 -2.98 5.41 3.87
C TRP A 362 -1.59 4.88 3.49
N ILE A 363 -1.52 3.81 2.70
CA ILE A 363 -0.24 3.32 2.16
C ILE A 363 0.39 4.37 1.25
N ALA A 364 -0.39 5.02 0.37
CA ALA A 364 0.11 6.10 -0.47
C ALA A 364 0.62 7.31 0.34
N TRP A 365 -0.08 7.66 1.43
CA TRP A 365 0.37 8.68 2.38
C TRP A 365 1.71 8.33 3.04
N GLU A 366 1.87 7.09 3.51
CA GLU A 366 3.13 6.64 4.11
C GLU A 366 4.27 6.53 3.09
N CYS A 367 3.99 6.13 1.85
CA CYS A 367 4.97 6.16 0.76
C CYS A 367 5.42 7.60 0.48
N MET A 368 4.49 8.56 0.42
CA MET A 368 4.82 9.97 0.23
C MET A 368 5.74 10.47 1.35
N ARG A 369 5.48 10.12 2.62
CA ARG A 369 6.34 10.49 3.75
C ARG A 369 7.73 9.86 3.67
N ALA A 370 7.81 8.58 3.29
CA ALA A 370 9.09 7.89 3.11
C ALA A 370 9.92 8.50 1.98
N ASN A 371 9.29 8.76 0.83
CA ASN A 371 9.94 9.39 -0.32
C ASN A 371 10.36 10.83 -0.02
N TRP A 372 9.54 11.58 0.71
CA TRP A 372 9.94 12.91 1.20
C TRP A 372 11.24 12.84 2.01
N ARG A 373 11.38 11.84 2.89
CA ARG A 373 12.61 11.61 3.64
C ARG A 373 13.78 11.22 2.76
N ALA A 374 13.57 10.41 1.72
CA ALA A 374 14.63 10.07 0.77
C ALA A 374 15.13 11.32 0.03
N ASP A 375 14.21 12.20 -0.37
CA ASP A 375 14.51 13.44 -1.09
C ASP A 375 15.15 14.53 -0.20
N HIS A 376 14.70 14.68 1.05
CA HIS A 376 15.06 15.82 1.92
C HIS A 376 15.88 15.43 3.16
N GLY A 377 16.14 14.14 3.38
CA GLY A 377 16.87 13.60 4.55
C GLY A 377 16.04 13.46 5.83
N THR A 378 14.91 14.15 5.97
CA THR A 378 14.02 14.12 7.15
C THR A 378 12.58 13.81 6.79
N LEU A 379 11.81 13.25 7.73
CA LEU A 379 10.35 13.12 7.55
C LEU A 379 9.70 14.52 7.50
N PRO A 380 8.59 14.69 6.76
CA PRO A 380 7.86 15.95 6.76
C PRO A 380 7.27 16.18 8.16
N SER A 381 7.48 17.36 8.70
CA SER A 381 7.08 17.70 10.08
C SER A 381 6.69 19.15 10.30
N THR A 382 7.10 20.06 9.40
CA THR A 382 6.82 21.49 9.49
C THR A 382 5.53 21.87 8.75
N ARG A 383 5.07 23.11 8.92
CA ARG A 383 3.93 23.63 8.15
C ARG A 383 4.32 23.91 6.71
N GLU A 384 5.56 24.30 6.48
CA GLU A 384 6.16 24.50 5.17
C GLU A 384 6.19 23.18 4.39
N ASP A 385 6.58 22.07 5.03
CA ASP A 385 6.49 20.73 4.43
C ASP A 385 5.03 20.39 4.06
N ALA A 386 4.09 20.70 4.95
CA ALA A 386 2.67 20.43 4.75
C ALA A 386 2.12 21.22 3.55
N GLU A 387 2.52 22.47 3.40
CA GLU A 387 2.16 23.32 2.26
C GLU A 387 2.73 22.78 0.95
N GLN A 388 4.02 22.42 0.90
CA GLN A 388 4.62 21.86 -0.31
C GLN A 388 3.96 20.55 -0.74
N ILE A 389 3.66 19.66 0.22
CA ILE A 389 2.92 18.41 -0.06
C ILE A 389 1.50 18.72 -0.53
N PHE A 390 0.84 19.70 0.08
CA PHE A 390 -0.49 20.14 -0.34
C PHE A 390 -0.48 20.67 -1.77
N MET A 391 0.52 21.49 -2.14
CA MET A 391 0.71 21.98 -3.50
C MET A 391 0.88 20.83 -4.50
N LYS A 392 1.77 19.86 -4.22
CA LYS A 392 1.95 18.64 -5.03
C LYS A 392 0.64 17.87 -5.20
N ILE A 393 -0.18 17.79 -4.15
CA ILE A 393 -1.51 17.16 -4.22
C ILE A 393 -2.45 17.92 -5.18
N LEU A 394 -2.46 19.25 -5.15
CA LEU A 394 -3.32 20.07 -6.00
C LEU A 394 -2.94 19.98 -7.48
N GLU A 395 -1.65 19.89 -7.78
CA GLU A 395 -1.10 19.73 -9.14
C GLU A 395 -1.59 18.44 -9.82
N THR A 396 -1.92 17.40 -9.05
CA THR A 396 -2.50 16.16 -9.61
C THR A 396 -3.83 16.39 -10.33
N LYS A 397 -4.49 17.54 -10.10
CA LYS A 397 -5.81 17.90 -10.66
C LYS A 397 -6.82 16.76 -10.53
N LYS A 398 -6.74 16.01 -9.41
CA LYS A 398 -7.68 14.95 -9.06
C LYS A 398 -8.71 15.44 -8.05
N ASN A 399 -9.96 15.61 -8.51
CA ASN A 399 -11.06 15.93 -7.61
C ASN A 399 -11.55 14.63 -6.95
N ILE A 400 -11.74 14.70 -5.64
CA ILE A 400 -12.15 13.56 -4.81
C ILE A 400 -13.46 13.92 -4.14
N TYR A 401 -14.53 13.27 -4.59
CA TYR A 401 -15.85 13.49 -4.00
C TYR A 401 -16.06 12.60 -2.78
N VAL A 402 -16.56 13.20 -1.70
CA VAL A 402 -16.86 12.49 -0.45
C VAL A 402 -17.88 11.36 -0.68
N LYS A 403 -18.85 11.56 -1.57
CA LYS A 403 -19.84 10.55 -1.93
C LYS A 403 -19.18 9.27 -2.50
N ASP A 404 -18.13 9.43 -3.30
CA ASP A 404 -17.44 8.30 -3.93
C ASP A 404 -16.70 7.48 -2.86
N LEU A 405 -15.99 8.17 -1.95
CA LEU A 405 -15.32 7.55 -0.79
C LEU A 405 -16.31 6.83 0.14
N GLN A 406 -17.50 7.40 0.35
CA GLN A 406 -18.54 6.81 1.18
C GLN A 406 -19.16 5.58 0.53
N SER A 407 -19.46 5.65 -0.78
CA SER A 407 -20.05 4.57 -1.57
C SER A 407 -19.10 3.39 -1.84
N ARG A 408 -17.79 3.57 -1.63
CA ARG A 408 -16.79 2.52 -1.84
C ARG A 408 -17.09 1.29 -0.97
N GLU A 409 -17.27 0.16 -1.63
CA GLU A 409 -17.48 -1.14 -1.00
C GLU A 409 -16.17 -1.80 -0.58
N TYR A 410 -16.28 -2.78 0.31
CA TYR A 410 -15.18 -3.67 0.66
C TYR A 410 -14.95 -4.69 -0.46
N ASP A 411 -13.72 -4.75 -0.95
CA ASP A 411 -13.32 -5.68 -2.01
C ASP A 411 -12.62 -6.91 -1.42
N PHE A 412 -13.29 -8.06 -1.54
CA PHE A 412 -12.78 -9.37 -1.15
C PHE A 412 -12.53 -10.28 -2.37
N SER A 413 -12.62 -9.74 -3.59
CA SER A 413 -12.50 -10.50 -4.84
C SER A 413 -11.09 -11.02 -5.12
N HIS A 414 -10.09 -10.50 -4.39
CA HIS A 414 -8.72 -10.93 -4.50
C HIS A 414 -8.53 -12.43 -4.19
N THR A 415 -9.34 -12.99 -3.29
CA THR A 415 -9.40 -14.43 -3.02
C THR A 415 -10.57 -15.09 -3.73
N SER A 416 -10.32 -16.18 -4.45
CA SER A 416 -11.41 -16.96 -5.05
C SER A 416 -12.11 -17.85 -4.02
N ALA A 417 -13.39 -18.15 -4.24
CA ALA A 417 -14.13 -19.07 -3.37
C ALA A 417 -13.45 -20.46 -3.27
N GLN A 418 -12.86 -20.92 -4.37
CA GLN A 418 -12.09 -22.17 -4.41
C GLN A 418 -10.82 -22.10 -3.54
N TYR A 419 -10.10 -20.97 -3.57
CA TYR A 419 -8.93 -20.75 -2.73
C TYR A 419 -9.32 -20.78 -1.24
N VAL A 420 -10.40 -20.09 -0.88
CA VAL A 420 -10.90 -20.06 0.50
C VAL A 420 -11.29 -21.46 0.98
N ALA A 421 -12.04 -22.22 0.17
CA ALA A 421 -12.42 -23.59 0.50
C ALA A 421 -11.20 -24.52 0.66
N ASN A 422 -10.18 -24.36 -0.18
CA ASN A 422 -8.92 -25.11 -0.05
C ASN A 422 -8.17 -24.75 1.24
N LEU A 423 -8.14 -23.47 1.60
CA LEU A 423 -7.51 -22.98 2.82
C LEU A 423 -8.25 -23.47 4.07
N GLU A 424 -9.59 -23.51 4.05
CA GLU A 424 -10.42 -24.14 5.08
C GLU A 424 -10.07 -25.62 5.27
N ARG A 425 -10.05 -26.40 4.17
CA ARG A 425 -9.69 -27.83 4.20
C ARG A 425 -8.29 -28.05 4.80
N LYS A 426 -7.29 -27.31 4.33
CA LYS A 426 -5.89 -27.43 4.80
C LYS A 426 -5.75 -27.03 6.28
N THR A 427 -6.46 -25.98 6.69
CA THR A 427 -6.46 -25.51 8.09
C THR A 427 -7.09 -26.56 9.01
N GLU A 428 -8.19 -27.17 8.60
CA GLU A 428 -8.86 -28.23 9.34
C GLU A 428 -7.98 -29.49 9.45
N GLN A 429 -7.33 -29.90 8.36
CA GLN A 429 -6.37 -31.00 8.39
C GLN A 429 -5.19 -30.73 9.36
N ALA A 430 -4.67 -29.50 9.38
CA ALA A 430 -3.58 -29.11 10.28
C ALA A 430 -4.02 -29.17 11.75
N ARG A 431 -5.24 -28.69 12.06
CA ARG A 431 -5.84 -28.76 13.41
C ARG A 431 -6.00 -30.19 13.89
N ARG A 432 -6.53 -31.08 13.04
CA ARG A 432 -6.71 -32.51 13.37
C ARG A 432 -5.39 -33.21 13.69
N LYS A 433 -4.32 -32.85 12.98
CA LYS A 433 -2.96 -33.39 13.21
C LYS A 433 -2.29 -32.84 14.48
N LYS A 434 -2.97 -32.03 15.30
CA LYS A 434 -2.41 -31.29 16.46
C LYS A 434 -1.08 -30.60 16.13
N LYS A 435 -0.87 -30.21 14.87
CA LYS A 435 0.33 -29.46 14.50
C LYS A 435 0.33 -28.17 15.32
N SER A 436 1.47 -27.87 15.93
CA SER A 436 1.66 -26.67 16.76
C SER A 436 1.14 -25.43 16.02
N TYR A 437 0.62 -24.45 16.77
CA TYR A 437 0.25 -23.13 16.24
C TYR A 437 1.42 -22.42 15.52
N LYS A 438 2.66 -22.89 15.70
CA LYS A 438 3.86 -22.46 14.97
C LYS A 438 3.94 -22.98 13.52
N TYR A 439 3.08 -23.91 13.10
CA TYR A 439 3.04 -24.39 11.73
C TYR A 439 2.24 -23.42 10.86
N TYR A 440 2.88 -22.31 10.47
CA TYR A 440 2.31 -21.37 9.53
C TYR A 440 2.33 -22.00 8.13
N LEU A 441 1.17 -22.03 7.47
CA LEU A 441 1.16 -22.12 6.01
C LEU A 441 1.66 -20.77 5.50
N THR A 442 2.96 -20.68 5.23
CA THR A 442 3.58 -19.50 4.60
C THR A 442 3.17 -19.41 3.13
N SER A 443 3.30 -18.23 2.53
CA SER A 443 3.16 -18.05 1.07
C SER A 443 4.03 -19.05 0.31
N GLU A 444 5.23 -19.35 0.83
CA GLU A 444 6.13 -20.40 0.32
C GLU A 444 5.48 -21.81 0.29
N ALA A 445 4.59 -22.12 1.24
CA ALA A 445 3.83 -23.38 1.28
C ALA A 445 2.60 -23.38 0.35
N PHE A 446 2.19 -22.21 -0.11
CA PHE A 446 1.18 -22.00 -1.16
C PHE A 446 1.90 -21.50 -2.41
N ASN A 447 2.62 -22.39 -3.09
CA ASN A 447 3.04 -22.20 -4.48
C ASN A 447 1.80 -21.95 -5.36
N GLU A 448 1.27 -20.73 -5.36
CA GLU A 448 0.11 -20.33 -6.16
C GLU A 448 0.41 -20.33 -7.66
N ASN A 449 1.62 -20.72 -8.06
CA ASN A 449 1.94 -20.98 -9.45
C ASN A 449 2.66 -22.32 -9.65
N PHE A 450 2.22 -23.38 -8.96
CA PHE A 450 2.44 -24.72 -9.48
C PHE A 450 1.60 -24.87 -10.75
N ASN A 451 2.20 -24.58 -11.90
CA ASN A 451 1.59 -24.87 -13.18
C ASN A 451 1.58 -26.39 -13.33
N THR A 452 0.50 -27.01 -12.87
CA THR A 452 0.32 -28.47 -12.87
C THR A 452 0.61 -29.06 -14.23
N ARG A 453 0.21 -28.37 -15.29
CA ARG A 453 0.40 -28.83 -16.66
C ARG A 453 1.87 -28.83 -17.08
N GLU A 454 2.59 -27.76 -16.78
CA GLU A 454 4.03 -27.65 -17.06
C GLU A 454 4.84 -28.63 -16.20
N PHE A 455 4.48 -28.81 -14.93
CA PHE A 455 5.09 -29.81 -14.06
C PHE A 455 4.90 -31.23 -14.62
N LEU A 456 3.66 -31.61 -14.97
CA LEU A 456 3.37 -32.93 -15.51
C LEU A 456 4.09 -33.18 -16.85
N GLN A 457 4.25 -32.15 -17.68
CA GLN A 457 5.00 -32.24 -18.95
C GLN A 457 6.47 -32.55 -18.76
N ASN A 458 7.06 -32.07 -17.67
CA ASN A 458 8.48 -32.25 -17.36
C ASN A 458 8.78 -33.55 -16.59
N LEU A 459 7.76 -34.33 -16.22
CA LEU A 459 7.95 -35.62 -15.54
C LEU A 459 8.31 -36.75 -16.51
N PRO A 460 9.34 -37.58 -16.22
CA PRO A 460 9.53 -38.85 -16.89
C PRO A 460 8.32 -39.79 -16.75
N CYS A 461 8.14 -40.65 -17.76
CA CYS A 461 7.00 -41.57 -17.86
C CYS A 461 6.82 -42.48 -16.62
N SER A 462 7.91 -42.87 -15.95
CA SER A 462 7.87 -43.65 -14.70
C SER A 462 7.15 -42.91 -13.58
N GLN A 463 7.39 -41.61 -13.44
CA GLN A 463 6.82 -40.77 -12.38
C GLN A 463 5.37 -40.39 -12.70
N LEU A 464 5.03 -40.22 -13.98
CA LEU A 464 3.63 -40.08 -14.41
C LEU A 464 2.80 -41.32 -14.11
N LYS A 465 3.38 -42.52 -14.24
CA LYS A 465 2.72 -43.77 -13.83
C LYS A 465 2.54 -43.85 -12.32
N GLU A 466 3.54 -43.40 -11.57
CA GLU A 466 3.47 -43.40 -10.11
C GLU A 466 2.39 -42.44 -9.60
N LEU A 467 2.27 -41.26 -10.21
CA LEU A 467 1.13 -40.37 -9.96
C LEU A 467 -0.20 -41.03 -10.31
N ALA A 468 -0.28 -41.72 -11.44
CA ALA A 468 -1.48 -42.48 -11.80
C ALA A 468 -1.83 -43.56 -10.77
N ARG A 469 -0.84 -44.22 -10.16
CA ARG A 469 -1.04 -45.19 -9.07
C ARG A 469 -1.55 -44.54 -7.81
N LYS A 470 -0.94 -43.43 -7.41
CA LYS A 470 -1.35 -42.67 -6.22
C LYS A 470 -2.75 -42.08 -6.36
N CYS A 471 -3.17 -41.74 -7.57
CA CYS A 471 -4.54 -41.32 -7.90
C CYS A 471 -5.52 -42.48 -8.21
N GLY A 472 -5.13 -43.76 -8.02
CA GLY A 472 -6.00 -44.91 -8.25
C GLY A 472 -6.41 -45.16 -9.71
N MET A 473 -5.66 -44.64 -10.68
CA MET A 473 -5.98 -44.68 -12.11
C MET A 473 -5.46 -45.97 -12.78
N HIS A 474 -6.02 -47.12 -12.40
CA HIS A 474 -5.57 -48.46 -12.83
C HIS A 474 -5.39 -48.62 -14.35
N LYS A 475 -6.24 -47.96 -15.15
CA LYS A 475 -6.19 -47.99 -16.64
C LYS A 475 -4.86 -47.48 -17.24
N PHE A 476 -4.04 -46.75 -16.47
CA PHE A 476 -2.84 -46.09 -16.97
C PHE A 476 -1.52 -46.63 -16.42
N TYR A 477 -1.53 -47.71 -15.63
CA TYR A 477 -0.30 -48.27 -15.04
C TYR A 477 0.67 -48.78 -16.11
N GLY A 478 0.16 -49.15 -17.30
CA GLY A 478 0.93 -49.65 -18.43
C GLY A 478 1.35 -48.61 -19.49
N ALA A 479 1.20 -47.30 -19.23
CA ALA A 479 1.48 -46.26 -20.25
C ALA A 479 2.90 -46.39 -20.87
N LYS A 480 3.08 -46.15 -22.17
CA LYS A 480 4.39 -46.28 -22.84
C LYS A 480 5.07 -44.91 -23.05
N LYS A 481 6.40 -44.90 -23.04
CA LYS A 481 7.23 -43.71 -23.32
C LYS A 481 6.84 -43.15 -24.70
N GLY A 482 6.48 -41.87 -24.80
CA GLY A 482 6.01 -41.22 -26.03
C GLY A 482 4.48 -41.15 -26.22
N GLN A 483 3.67 -41.79 -25.35
CA GLN A 483 2.20 -41.71 -25.37
C GLN A 483 1.61 -41.24 -24.03
N THR A 484 2.28 -40.30 -23.37
CA THR A 484 1.88 -39.82 -22.03
C THR A 484 0.89 -38.66 -22.05
N TRP A 485 0.57 -38.09 -23.22
CA TRP A 485 -0.30 -36.91 -23.31
C TRP A 485 -1.70 -37.14 -22.74
N HIS A 486 -2.33 -38.26 -23.10
CA HIS A 486 -3.65 -38.62 -22.59
C HIS A 486 -3.61 -38.95 -21.09
N LEU A 487 -2.50 -39.52 -20.61
CA LEU A 487 -2.27 -39.76 -19.19
C LEU A 487 -2.21 -38.44 -18.40
N MET A 488 -1.39 -37.49 -18.86
CA MET A 488 -1.23 -36.17 -18.23
C MET A 488 -2.56 -35.41 -18.14
N LYS A 489 -3.35 -35.42 -19.23
CA LYS A 489 -4.66 -34.74 -19.27
C LYS A 489 -5.69 -35.36 -18.32
N GLU A 490 -5.60 -36.65 -18.07
CA GLU A 490 -6.52 -37.36 -17.16
C GLU A 490 -6.06 -37.26 -15.71
N ILE A 491 -4.74 -37.23 -15.46
CA ILE A 491 -4.14 -36.92 -14.15
C ILE A 491 -4.53 -35.52 -13.71
N GLU A 492 -4.44 -34.52 -14.62
CA GLU A 492 -4.80 -33.11 -14.36
C GLU A 492 -6.24 -32.94 -13.84
N LYS A 493 -7.14 -33.86 -14.19
CA LYS A 493 -8.56 -33.83 -13.77
C LYS A 493 -8.81 -34.50 -12.42
N GLN A 494 -7.83 -35.15 -11.82
CA GLN A 494 -8.05 -35.91 -10.58
C GLN A 494 -8.15 -34.97 -9.37
N PRO A 495 -9.16 -35.15 -8.49
CA PRO A 495 -9.39 -34.27 -7.34
C PRO A 495 -8.32 -34.40 -6.25
N ASP A 496 -7.58 -35.52 -6.22
CA ASP A 496 -6.51 -35.84 -5.27
C ASP A 496 -5.10 -35.57 -5.82
N LEU A 497 -4.99 -35.05 -7.05
CA LEU A 497 -3.73 -34.82 -7.76
C LEU A 497 -2.69 -34.07 -6.93
N GLN A 498 -3.10 -33.02 -6.21
CA GLN A 498 -2.19 -32.21 -5.41
C GLN A 498 -1.61 -33.00 -4.23
N ASP A 499 -2.41 -33.88 -3.63
CA ASP A 499 -1.96 -34.74 -2.53
C ASP A 499 -1.04 -35.86 -3.09
N ALA A 500 -1.32 -36.37 -4.29
CA ALA A 500 -0.46 -37.32 -5.00
C ALA A 500 0.89 -36.71 -5.44
N ILE A 501 0.90 -35.46 -5.91
CA ILE A 501 2.12 -34.71 -6.24
C ILE A 501 2.96 -34.49 -4.98
N ALA A 502 2.36 -34.08 -3.88
CA ALA A 502 3.07 -33.90 -2.62
C ALA A 502 3.69 -35.20 -2.12
N SER A 503 2.98 -36.34 -2.25
CA SER A 503 3.53 -37.66 -1.92
C SER A 503 4.67 -38.06 -2.86
N LEU A 504 4.54 -37.84 -4.17
CA LEU A 504 5.59 -38.15 -5.14
C LEU A 504 6.88 -37.38 -4.85
N VAL A 505 6.76 -36.07 -4.54
CA VAL A 505 7.89 -35.21 -4.19
C VAL A 505 8.54 -35.64 -2.88
N ALA A 506 7.74 -36.08 -1.89
CA ALA A 506 8.25 -36.63 -0.65
C ALA A 506 9.05 -37.92 -0.88
N ASP A 507 8.57 -38.82 -1.75
CA ASP A 507 9.27 -40.07 -2.08
C ASP A 507 10.60 -39.80 -2.82
N TRP A 508 10.70 -38.72 -3.59
CA TRP A 508 11.95 -38.31 -4.26
C TRP A 508 13.00 -37.75 -3.30
N ASN A 509 12.58 -36.98 -2.31
CA ASN A 509 13.52 -36.43 -1.33
C ASN A 509 14.07 -37.50 -0.36
N VAL A 510 13.43 -38.67 -0.28
CA VAL A 510 13.92 -39.81 0.50
C VAL A 510 14.90 -40.68 -0.30
N THR A 511 14.82 -40.66 -1.65
CA THR A 511 15.63 -41.54 -2.51
C THR A 511 16.97 -40.95 -2.96
N GLN A 512 17.30 -39.70 -2.60
CA GLN A 512 18.65 -39.14 -2.82
C GLN A 512 19.62 -39.31 -1.63
N ASP A 513 19.13 -39.74 -0.46
CA ASP A 513 19.96 -39.92 0.74
C ASP A 513 20.41 -41.38 0.99
N GLU A 514 20.02 -42.35 0.15
CA GLU A 514 20.38 -43.77 0.36
C GLU A 514 21.43 -44.34 -0.61
N ASP A 515 21.97 -43.55 -1.55
CA ASP A 515 23.00 -43.98 -2.50
C ASP A 515 24.30 -43.13 -2.48
N SER A 516 24.67 -42.62 -1.30
CA SER A 516 26.04 -42.15 -1.04
C SER A 516 26.50 -42.66 0.32
N GLN A 517 27.48 -43.57 0.28
CA GLN A 517 28.18 -44.19 1.41
C GLN A 517 28.62 -43.21 2.49
#